data_AF-A5D0A7-F1
#
_entry.id   AF-A5D0A7-F1
#
_cell.length_a   1.000
_cell.length_b   1.000
_cell.length_c   1.000
_cell.angle_alpha   90.00
_cell.angle_beta   90.00
_cell.angle_gamma   90.00
#
_symmetry.space_group_name_H-M   'P 1'
#
loop_
_entity.id
_entity.type
_entity.pdbx_description
1 polymer ?
#
loop_
_entity_poly.entity_id
_entity_poly.type
_entity_poly.pdbx_seq_one_letter_code
_entity_poly.pdbx_strand_id
1 'polypeptide(L)'
;MKSFKRLLMMLAALLIALVLYSQSAHAATVTVQPGDSVWKLGQAYGVPADVVLDANGGNALIFAGQELDVPDVYHVQPGDSLWLISRAYGTTVEAVQWLNRLNGTYIYVGQRLYIPAASPPQAGQRREPVTVNRGVSGRPNLDLMARVIQAEAGGEPYAGMVGVGAVILNRVRDSRFPNSIEGVIYQPYAFEVVSNGALWWQTPTGTSYRAAQDALSGYDPTYGALYFWNPYVAGWAGGHTVTTQIGSHVFAR
;
A
#
# COMPACT_ATOMS: atom_id res chain seq x y z
N MET A 1 -40.35 35.45 31.13
CA MET A 1 -40.53 34.46 30.03
C MET A 1 -39.82 34.84 28.72
N LYS A 2 -39.84 36.10 28.25
CA LYS A 2 -39.17 36.50 26.99
C LYS A 2 -37.63 36.39 27.02
N SER A 3 -36.99 36.68 28.16
CA SER A 3 -35.52 36.57 28.34
C SER A 3 -35.01 35.13 28.35
N PHE A 4 -35.76 34.22 28.98
CA PHE A 4 -35.43 32.79 29.02
C PHE A 4 -35.44 32.13 27.63
N LYS A 5 -36.41 32.51 26.77
CA LYS A 5 -36.45 32.05 25.38
C LYS A 5 -35.25 32.53 24.55
N ARG A 6 -34.72 33.73 24.83
CA ARG A 6 -33.53 34.27 24.15
C ARG A 6 -32.24 33.57 24.59
N LEU A 7 -32.09 33.29 25.89
CA LEU A 7 -30.95 32.53 26.42
C LEU A 7 -30.93 31.09 25.87
N LEU A 8 -32.10 30.45 25.79
CA LEU A 8 -32.26 29.12 25.21
C LEU A 8 -31.93 29.11 23.71
N MET A 9 -32.32 30.15 22.96
CA MET A 9 -31.96 30.30 21.54
C MET A 9 -30.46 30.55 21.34
N MET A 10 -29.78 31.30 22.22
CA MET A 10 -28.33 31.53 22.11
C MET A 10 -27.52 30.29 22.49
N LEU A 11 -27.95 29.51 23.49
CA LEU A 11 -27.34 28.22 23.83
C LEU A 11 -27.58 27.18 22.73
N ALA A 12 -28.76 27.16 22.11
CA ALA A 12 -29.03 26.32 20.94
C ALA A 12 -28.17 26.75 19.73
N ALA A 13 -28.00 28.05 19.47
CA ALA A 13 -27.13 28.54 18.40
C ALA A 13 -25.65 28.24 18.67
N LEU A 14 -25.19 28.28 19.92
CA LEU A 14 -23.83 27.91 20.32
C LEU A 14 -23.60 26.39 20.21
N LEU A 15 -24.59 25.56 20.56
CA LEU A 15 -24.56 24.10 20.34
C LEU A 15 -24.59 23.74 18.86
N ILE A 16 -25.38 24.44 18.04
CA ILE A 16 -25.39 24.26 16.58
C ILE A 16 -24.06 24.72 15.97
N ALA A 17 -23.45 25.80 16.47
CA ALA A 17 -22.13 26.26 16.04
C ALA A 17 -20.99 25.30 16.49
N LEU A 18 -21.15 24.60 17.61
CA LEU A 18 -20.19 23.59 18.08
C LEU A 18 -20.31 22.26 17.31
N VAL A 19 -21.52 21.89 16.87
CA VAL A 19 -21.77 20.69 16.05
C VAL A 19 -21.29 20.87 14.59
N LEU A 20 -21.17 22.12 14.12
CA LEU A 20 -20.65 22.43 12.77
C LEU A 20 -19.12 22.38 12.66
N TYR A 21 -18.38 22.12 13.75
CA TYR A 21 -16.91 22.01 13.71
C TYR A 21 -16.39 20.58 13.51
N SER A 22 -17.27 19.59 13.43
CA SER A 22 -16.90 18.21 13.12
C SER A 22 -17.08 17.94 11.63
N GLN A 23 -16.34 18.67 10.78
CA GLN A 23 -16.13 18.17 9.43
C GLN A 23 -15.14 17.02 9.57
N SER A 24 -15.65 15.80 9.55
CA SER A 24 -14.87 14.62 9.21
C SER A 24 -14.29 14.91 7.83
N ALA A 25 -13.03 15.37 7.78
CA ALA A 25 -12.35 15.53 6.52
C ALA A 25 -12.09 14.12 6.00
N HIS A 26 -13.01 13.57 5.24
CA HIS A 26 -12.70 12.37 4.48
C HIS A 26 -11.44 12.67 3.66
N ALA A 27 -10.46 11.77 3.68
CA ALA A 27 -9.21 11.94 2.95
C ALA A 27 -9.51 12.42 1.52
N ALA A 28 -8.99 13.60 1.20
CA ALA A 28 -9.49 14.41 0.10
C ALA A 28 -8.61 14.16 -1.11
N THR A 29 -9.19 13.65 -2.19
CA THR A 29 -8.58 13.76 -3.50
C THR A 29 -8.74 15.21 -3.97
N VAL A 30 -7.61 15.90 -4.18
CA VAL A 30 -7.56 17.31 -4.56
C VAL A 30 -7.13 17.42 -6.01
N THR A 31 -7.86 18.19 -6.82
CA THR A 31 -7.42 18.51 -8.18
C THR A 31 -6.39 19.63 -8.14
N VAL A 32 -5.15 19.31 -8.53
CA VAL A 32 -4.01 20.21 -8.59
C VAL A 32 -4.31 21.39 -9.51
N GLN A 33 -4.09 22.61 -9.03
CA GLN A 33 -4.25 23.85 -9.77
C GLN A 33 -2.90 24.39 -10.27
N PRO A 34 -2.88 25.25 -11.31
CA PRO A 34 -1.67 25.96 -11.70
C PRO A 34 -1.06 26.73 -10.52
N GLY A 35 0.20 26.45 -10.19
CA GLY A 35 0.92 27.08 -9.07
C GLY A 35 0.89 26.30 -7.76
N ASP A 36 0.20 25.17 -7.71
CA ASP A 36 0.27 24.22 -6.61
C ASP A 36 1.61 23.50 -6.54
N SER A 37 1.92 23.02 -5.34
CA SER A 37 3.03 22.10 -5.08
C SER A 37 2.60 21.16 -3.96
N VAL A 38 3.21 19.97 -3.89
CA VAL A 38 2.98 19.01 -2.79
C VAL A 38 3.18 19.68 -1.43
N TRP A 39 4.15 20.60 -1.33
CA TRP A 39 4.40 21.37 -0.10
C TRP A 39 3.25 22.33 0.26
N LYS A 40 2.76 23.12 -0.70
CA LYS A 40 1.64 24.06 -0.47
C LYS A 40 0.36 23.30 -0.10
N LEU A 41 0.09 22.20 -0.81
CA LEU A 41 -1.08 21.36 -0.55
C LEU A 41 -0.95 20.68 0.81
N GLY A 42 0.18 20.05 1.13
CA GLY A 42 0.41 19.48 2.46
C GLY A 42 0.20 20.52 3.57
N GLN A 43 0.79 21.71 3.43
CA GLN A 43 0.62 22.79 4.40
C GLN A 43 -0.85 23.20 4.57
N ALA A 44 -1.60 23.33 3.48
CA ALA A 44 -3.01 23.73 3.51
C ALA A 44 -3.90 22.71 4.24
N TYR A 45 -3.56 21.42 4.18
CA TYR A 45 -4.31 20.33 4.81
C TYR A 45 -3.72 19.86 6.15
N GLY A 46 -2.63 20.48 6.62
CA GLY A 46 -1.96 20.09 7.86
C GLY A 46 -1.21 18.76 7.78
N VAL A 47 -0.85 18.33 6.56
CA VAL A 47 -0.15 17.08 6.27
C VAL A 47 1.28 17.39 5.83
N PRO A 48 2.31 16.71 6.38
CA PRO A 48 3.68 16.86 5.89
C PRO A 48 3.80 16.53 4.40
N ALA A 49 4.62 17.27 3.67
CA ALA A 49 4.76 17.11 2.21
C ALA A 49 5.26 15.71 1.81
N ASP A 50 6.11 15.10 2.62
CA ASP A 50 6.58 13.71 2.47
C ASP A 50 5.45 12.70 2.62
N VAL A 51 4.49 12.95 3.52
CA VAL A 51 3.31 12.09 3.70
C VAL A 51 2.37 12.20 2.49
N VAL A 52 2.17 13.41 1.96
CA VAL A 52 1.40 13.59 0.71
C VAL A 52 2.12 12.89 -0.44
N LEU A 53 3.44 13.04 -0.54
CA LEU A 53 4.26 12.40 -1.56
C LEU A 53 4.13 10.87 -1.52
N ASP A 54 4.26 10.30 -0.32
CA ASP A 54 4.13 8.88 -0.05
C ASP A 54 2.76 8.34 -0.48
N ALA A 55 1.68 9.01 -0.11
CA ALA A 55 0.33 8.61 -0.50
C ALA A 55 0.14 8.56 -2.03
N ASN A 56 0.99 9.26 -2.79
CA ASN A 56 0.92 9.38 -4.25
C ASN A 56 2.11 8.70 -4.96
N GLY A 57 2.71 7.68 -4.35
CA GLY A 57 3.72 6.83 -4.99
C GLY A 57 5.11 7.47 -5.12
N GLY A 58 5.41 8.50 -4.32
CA GLY A 58 6.78 9.02 -4.21
C GLY A 58 7.18 10.08 -5.24
N ASN A 59 6.29 10.49 -6.13
CA ASN A 59 6.61 11.47 -7.18
C ASN A 59 6.30 12.92 -6.78
N ALA A 60 7.34 13.76 -6.69
CA ALA A 60 7.20 15.16 -6.28
C ALA A 60 6.68 16.08 -7.40
N LEU A 61 6.72 15.62 -8.66
CA LEU A 61 6.20 16.37 -9.80
C LEU A 61 4.70 16.12 -9.91
N ILE A 62 3.93 17.19 -9.71
CA ILE A 62 2.48 17.20 -9.88
C ILE A 62 2.09 18.15 -11.02
N PHE A 63 1.05 17.83 -11.76
CA PHE A 63 0.58 18.62 -12.91
C PHE A 63 -0.81 19.19 -12.66
N ALA A 64 -1.09 20.40 -13.18
CA ALA A 64 -2.43 20.96 -13.10
C ALA A 64 -3.47 20.01 -13.74
N GLY A 65 -4.59 19.80 -13.05
CA GLY A 65 -5.61 18.83 -13.43
C GLY A 65 -5.37 17.40 -12.90
N GLN A 66 -4.20 17.11 -12.33
CA GLN A 66 -3.96 15.84 -11.64
C GLN A 66 -4.80 15.75 -10.36
N GLU A 67 -5.36 14.57 -10.10
CA GLU A 67 -5.92 14.22 -8.80
C GLU A 67 -4.79 13.78 -7.86
N LEU A 68 -4.69 14.43 -6.69
CA LEU A 68 -3.69 14.16 -5.68
C LEU A 68 -4.38 13.71 -4.40
N ASP A 69 -3.99 12.55 -3.89
CA ASP A 69 -4.50 12.06 -2.61
C ASP A 69 -3.82 12.80 -1.47
N VAL A 70 -4.58 13.58 -0.71
CA VAL A 70 -4.09 14.25 0.49
C VAL A 70 -4.67 13.51 1.71
N PRO A 71 -3.82 12.77 2.46
CA PRO A 71 -4.27 11.99 3.61
C PRO A 71 -5.01 12.82 4.66
N ASP A 72 -6.02 12.23 5.29
CA ASP A 72 -6.67 12.86 6.44
C ASP A 72 -5.80 12.74 7.70
N VAL A 73 -5.96 13.68 8.64
CA VAL A 73 -5.31 13.66 9.94
C VAL A 73 -6.31 13.20 11.00
N TYR A 74 -6.12 11.98 11.49
CA TYR A 74 -6.97 11.37 12.50
C TYR A 74 -6.28 11.32 13.87
N HIS A 75 -7.04 11.59 14.94
CA HIS A 75 -6.57 11.39 16.31
C HIS A 75 -7.28 10.18 16.92
N VAL A 76 -6.50 9.18 17.31
CA VAL A 76 -6.99 7.92 17.86
C VAL A 76 -7.83 8.16 19.13
N GLN A 77 -9.03 7.59 19.16
CA GLN A 77 -9.99 7.67 20.24
C GLN A 77 -9.95 6.42 21.14
N PRO A 78 -10.48 6.50 22.38
CA PRO A 78 -10.65 5.31 23.22
C PRO A 78 -11.50 4.24 22.52
N GLY A 79 -10.95 3.02 22.41
CA GLY A 79 -11.63 1.89 21.77
C GLY A 79 -11.27 1.69 20.29
N ASP A 80 -10.46 2.56 19.71
CA ASP A 80 -10.02 2.41 18.33
C ASP A 80 -9.07 1.25 18.12
N SER A 81 -9.12 0.73 16.89
CA SER A 81 -8.09 -0.12 16.31
C SER A 81 -7.84 0.33 14.88
N LEU A 82 -6.65 0.05 14.33
CA LEU A 82 -6.38 0.33 12.91
C LEU A 82 -7.42 -0.32 11.99
N TRP A 83 -7.98 -1.48 12.38
CA TRP A 83 -9.04 -2.15 11.63
C TRP A 83 -10.33 -1.33 11.59
N LEU A 84 -10.79 -0.80 12.74
CA LEU A 84 -11.99 0.03 12.80
C LEU A 84 -11.80 1.34 12.02
N ILE A 85 -10.63 1.96 12.16
CA ILE A 85 -10.28 3.21 11.48
C ILE A 85 -10.22 3.00 9.97
N SER A 86 -9.42 2.05 9.49
CA SER A 86 -9.28 1.79 8.05
C SER A 86 -10.61 1.46 7.39
N ARG A 87 -11.45 0.65 8.04
CA ARG A 87 -12.79 0.33 7.58
C ARG A 87 -13.70 1.55 7.51
N ALA A 88 -13.66 2.43 8.50
CA ALA A 88 -14.46 3.65 8.52
C ALA A 88 -14.06 4.63 7.40
N TYR A 89 -12.78 4.64 7.04
CA TYR A 89 -12.21 5.52 6.02
C TYR A 89 -12.18 4.90 4.61
N GLY A 90 -12.63 3.64 4.45
CA GLY A 90 -12.60 2.97 3.15
C GLY A 90 -11.17 2.68 2.66
N THR A 91 -10.22 2.53 3.57
CA THR A 91 -8.82 2.20 3.28
C THR A 91 -8.41 0.88 3.95
N THR A 92 -7.13 0.52 3.95
CA THR A 92 -6.60 -0.70 4.57
C THR A 92 -5.78 -0.40 5.81
N VAL A 93 -5.69 -1.37 6.73
CA VAL A 93 -4.83 -1.28 7.92
C VAL A 93 -3.38 -1.03 7.50
N GLU A 94 -2.93 -1.73 6.46
CA GLU A 94 -1.58 -1.69 5.93
C GLU A 94 -1.24 -0.32 5.32
N ALA A 95 -2.17 0.29 4.56
CA ALA A 95 -1.97 1.63 4.01
C ALA A 95 -1.83 2.67 5.14
N VAL A 96 -2.64 2.53 6.21
CA VAL A 96 -2.50 3.36 7.41
C VAL A 96 -1.15 3.10 8.09
N GLN A 97 -0.72 1.85 8.25
CA GLN A 97 0.58 1.54 8.88
C GLN A 97 1.76 2.12 8.10
N TRP A 98 1.77 1.89 6.78
CA TRP A 98 2.86 2.32 5.90
C TRP A 98 3.02 3.85 5.90
N LEU A 99 1.90 4.56 5.76
CA LEU A 99 1.88 6.02 5.75
C LEU A 99 2.29 6.62 7.10
N ASN A 100 2.02 5.89 8.19
CA ASN A 100 2.35 6.31 9.56
C ASN A 100 3.63 5.70 10.13
N ARG A 101 4.40 4.96 9.32
CA ARG A 101 5.62 4.26 9.75
C ARG A 101 5.40 3.34 10.96
N LEU A 102 4.22 2.76 11.09
CA LEU A 102 3.89 1.85 12.19
C LEU A 102 4.48 0.46 11.94
N ASN A 103 5.16 -0.08 12.95
CA ASN A 103 5.62 -1.46 12.95
C ASN A 103 4.65 -2.30 13.82
N GLY A 104 3.56 -2.75 13.22
CA GLY A 104 2.48 -3.46 13.90
C GLY A 104 1.20 -2.64 14.09
N THR A 105 0.20 -3.21 14.76
CA THR A 105 -1.17 -2.65 14.81
C THR A 105 -1.47 -1.89 16.11
N TYR A 106 -0.49 -1.78 17.00
CA TYR A 106 -0.66 -1.04 18.25
C TYR A 106 -0.72 0.46 17.99
N ILE A 107 -1.76 1.08 18.54
CA ILE A 107 -1.99 2.53 18.50
C ILE A 107 -2.37 3.01 19.90
N TYR A 108 -2.07 4.27 20.19
CA TYR A 108 -2.35 4.88 21.48
C TYR A 108 -3.43 5.95 21.35
N VAL A 109 -4.29 6.09 22.37
CA VAL A 109 -5.27 7.18 22.40
C VAL A 109 -4.56 8.53 22.30
N GLY A 110 -5.06 9.40 21.43
CA GLY A 110 -4.48 10.70 21.09
C GLY A 110 -3.38 10.64 20.02
N GLN A 111 -2.90 9.46 19.64
CA GLN A 111 -1.94 9.31 18.55
C GLN A 111 -2.51 9.89 17.26
N ARG A 112 -1.70 10.72 16.60
CA ARG A 112 -2.02 11.25 15.28
C ARG A 112 -1.69 10.21 14.22
N LEU A 113 -2.63 9.95 13.32
CA LEU A 113 -2.49 9.07 12.17
C LEU A 113 -2.84 9.84 10.89
N TYR A 114 -2.05 9.65 9.85
CA TYR A 114 -2.37 10.03 8.48
C TYR A 114 -3.15 8.90 7.82
N ILE A 115 -4.40 9.14 7.46
CA ILE A 115 -5.27 8.13 6.88
C ILE A 115 -5.33 8.37 5.37
N PRO A 116 -4.82 7.45 4.54
CA PRO A 116 -4.83 7.65 3.10
C PRO A 116 -6.26 7.72 2.57
N ALA A 117 -6.42 8.34 1.39
CA ALA A 117 -7.68 8.34 0.66
C ALA A 117 -8.23 6.93 0.51
N ALA A 118 -9.56 6.83 0.44
CA ALA A 118 -10.21 5.57 0.16
C ALA A 118 -9.58 5.01 -1.11
N SER A 119 -9.01 3.80 -1.05
CA SER A 119 -8.53 3.16 -2.26
C SER A 119 -9.75 3.05 -3.16
N PRO A 120 -9.77 3.66 -4.37
CA PRO A 120 -10.95 3.61 -5.21
C PRO A 120 -11.33 2.14 -5.39
N PRO A 121 -12.61 1.76 -5.37
CA PRO A 121 -13.02 0.44 -5.80
C PRO A 121 -12.67 0.30 -7.29
N GLN A 122 -11.43 -0.08 -7.61
CA GLN A 122 -10.83 -0.24 -8.94
C GLN A 122 -11.68 0.38 -10.06
N ALA A 123 -11.75 1.71 -10.10
CA ALA A 123 -12.37 2.44 -11.19
C ALA A 123 -11.36 2.45 -12.34
N GLY A 124 -11.31 1.33 -13.08
CA GLY A 124 -10.32 1.16 -14.13
C GLY A 124 -10.29 -0.18 -14.84
N GLN A 125 -11.27 -1.09 -14.66
CA GLN A 125 -11.56 -2.12 -15.67
C GLN A 125 -13.07 -2.31 -15.78
N ARG A 126 -13.60 -1.96 -16.95
CA ARG A 126 -14.96 -2.27 -17.42
C ARG A 126 -15.27 -3.73 -17.09
N ARG A 127 -16.19 -3.94 -16.16
CA ARG A 127 -16.74 -5.26 -15.85
C ARG A 127 -17.57 -5.71 -17.04
N GLU A 128 -16.99 -6.54 -17.90
CA GLU A 128 -17.78 -7.57 -18.56
C GLU A 128 -18.29 -8.53 -17.47
N PRO A 129 -19.56 -8.96 -17.51
CA PRO A 129 -20.12 -9.81 -16.47
C PRO A 129 -19.48 -11.20 -16.56
N VAL A 130 -18.43 -11.44 -15.78
CA VAL A 130 -17.93 -12.79 -15.55
C VAL A 130 -18.97 -13.50 -14.68
N THR A 131 -19.63 -14.49 -15.30
CA THR A 131 -20.47 -15.48 -14.64
C THR A 131 -19.76 -16.04 -13.41
N VAL A 132 -20.33 -15.80 -12.25
CA VAL A 132 -19.80 -16.27 -10.97
C VAL A 132 -20.09 -17.77 -10.86
N ASN A 133 -19.10 -18.62 -11.14
CA ASN A 133 -19.10 -19.98 -10.61
C ASN A 133 -18.23 -20.00 -9.36
N ARG A 134 -18.95 -20.06 -8.23
CA ARG A 134 -18.42 -20.13 -6.88
C ARG A 134 -17.73 -21.49 -6.69
N GLY A 135 -16.40 -21.50 -6.81
CA GLY A 135 -15.54 -22.66 -6.52
C GLY A 135 -14.06 -22.32 -6.70
N VAL A 136 -13.43 -21.75 -5.66
CA VAL A 136 -11.97 -21.75 -5.38
C VAL A 136 -11.03 -21.74 -6.62
N SER A 137 -11.23 -20.82 -7.57
CA SER A 137 -10.42 -20.75 -8.80
C SER A 137 -10.30 -19.31 -9.30
N GLY A 138 -9.79 -18.44 -8.40
CA GLY A 138 -9.71 -17.01 -8.61
C GLY A 138 -8.42 -16.49 -9.25
N ARG A 139 -7.22 -17.03 -8.96
CA ARG A 139 -5.95 -16.66 -9.62
C ARG A 139 -4.84 -17.71 -9.36
N PRO A 140 -4.62 -18.72 -10.23
CA PRO A 140 -3.49 -19.65 -10.12
C PRO A 140 -2.14 -18.93 -9.87
N ASN A 141 -1.95 -17.78 -10.51
CA ASN A 141 -0.75 -16.95 -10.35
C ASN A 141 -0.63 -16.25 -8.99
N LEU A 142 -1.72 -15.98 -8.28
CA LEU A 142 -1.67 -15.34 -6.96
C LEU A 142 -1.21 -16.32 -5.88
N ASP A 143 -1.77 -17.53 -5.88
CA ASP A 143 -1.36 -18.59 -4.95
C ASP A 143 0.10 -18.98 -5.20
N LEU A 144 0.47 -19.13 -6.47
CA LEU A 144 1.84 -19.43 -6.88
C LEU A 144 2.82 -18.33 -6.44
N MET A 145 2.52 -17.05 -6.71
CA MET A 145 3.35 -15.94 -6.24
C MET A 145 3.43 -15.87 -4.72
N ALA A 146 2.32 -16.08 -4.01
CA ALA A 146 2.31 -16.05 -2.55
C ALA A 146 3.19 -17.14 -1.94
N ARG A 147 3.20 -18.35 -2.52
CA ARG A 147 4.09 -19.44 -2.09
C ARG A 147 5.55 -19.10 -2.31
N VAL A 148 5.90 -18.54 -3.47
CA VAL A 148 7.28 -18.12 -3.76
C VAL A 148 7.70 -17.00 -2.82
N ILE A 149 6.86 -15.98 -2.63
CA ILE A 149 7.17 -14.87 -1.71
C ILE A 149 7.32 -15.36 -0.27
N GLN A 150 6.48 -16.28 0.19
CA GLN A 150 6.61 -16.88 1.52
C GLN A 150 7.94 -17.60 1.69
N ALA A 151 8.34 -18.35 0.67
CA ALA A 151 9.58 -19.11 0.67
C ALA A 151 10.83 -18.22 0.66
N GLU A 152 10.84 -17.22 -0.21
CA GLU A 152 12.03 -16.39 -0.45
C GLU A 152 12.16 -15.25 0.55
N ALA A 153 11.04 -14.68 1.00
CA ALA A 153 11.01 -13.44 1.77
C ALA A 153 10.05 -13.46 2.97
N GLY A 154 9.55 -14.62 3.41
CA GLY A 154 8.56 -14.71 4.49
C GLY A 154 9.00 -14.12 5.84
N GLY A 155 10.30 -13.96 6.07
CA GLY A 155 10.88 -13.29 7.26
C GLY A 155 11.37 -11.87 7.02
N GLU A 156 11.23 -11.36 5.80
CA GLU A 156 11.68 -10.01 5.41
C GLU A 156 10.63 -8.95 5.75
N PRO A 157 11.00 -7.66 5.79
CA PRO A 157 10.04 -6.56 5.81
C PRO A 157 9.06 -6.69 4.64
N TYR A 158 7.82 -6.23 4.81
CA TYR A 158 6.77 -6.34 3.78
C TYR A 158 7.20 -5.81 2.40
N ALA A 159 7.94 -4.69 2.36
CA ALA A 159 8.49 -4.15 1.12
C ALA A 159 9.46 -5.13 0.41
N GLY A 160 10.21 -5.94 1.16
CA GLY A 160 11.07 -6.99 0.62
C GLY A 160 10.26 -8.15 0.04
N MET A 161 9.15 -8.50 0.69
CA MET A 161 8.18 -9.50 0.18
C MET A 161 7.55 -9.05 -1.14
N VAL A 162 7.08 -7.80 -1.21
CA VAL A 162 6.59 -7.22 -2.47
C VAL A 162 7.71 -7.18 -3.50
N GLY A 163 8.94 -6.83 -3.09
CA GLY A 163 10.09 -6.75 -3.98
C GLY A 163 10.40 -8.07 -4.70
N VAL A 164 10.31 -9.21 -4.02
CA VAL A 164 10.42 -10.53 -4.67
C VAL A 164 9.31 -10.73 -5.71
N GLY A 165 8.06 -10.38 -5.36
CA GLY A 165 6.95 -10.42 -6.31
C GLY A 165 7.16 -9.51 -7.53
N ALA A 166 7.72 -8.32 -7.32
CA ALA A 166 8.00 -7.35 -8.38
C ALA A 166 9.11 -7.84 -9.31
N VAL A 167 10.18 -8.45 -8.78
CA VAL A 167 11.24 -9.08 -9.60
C VAL A 167 10.66 -10.14 -10.54
N ILE A 168 9.73 -10.98 -10.07
CA ILE A 168 9.05 -11.97 -10.92
C ILE A 168 8.36 -11.28 -12.10
N LEU A 169 7.63 -10.19 -11.84
CA LEU A 169 6.89 -9.45 -12.86
C LEU A 169 7.81 -8.65 -13.80
N ASN A 170 8.93 -8.15 -13.29
CA ASN A 170 9.95 -7.49 -14.10
C ASN A 170 10.60 -8.48 -15.07
N ARG A 171 10.86 -9.72 -14.64
CA ARG A 171 11.30 -10.81 -15.52
C ARG A 171 10.23 -11.12 -16.58
N VAL A 172 8.95 -11.23 -16.21
CA VAL A 172 7.87 -11.45 -17.20
C VAL A 172 7.84 -10.38 -18.30
N ARG A 173 8.21 -9.12 -17.96
CA ARG A 173 8.27 -7.99 -18.89
C ARG A 173 9.56 -7.92 -19.69
N ASP A 174 10.62 -8.59 -19.26
CA ASP A 174 11.94 -8.55 -19.91
C ASP A 174 12.09 -9.71 -20.91
N SER A 175 12.38 -9.38 -22.17
CA SER A 175 12.51 -10.34 -23.27
C SER A 175 13.55 -11.44 -23.07
N ARG A 176 14.47 -11.31 -22.09
CA ARG A 176 15.46 -12.34 -21.74
C ARG A 176 14.89 -13.47 -20.90
N PHE A 177 13.69 -13.30 -20.35
CA PHE A 177 13.03 -14.26 -19.48
C PHE A 177 11.70 -14.75 -20.10
N PRO A 178 11.10 -15.82 -19.58
CA PRO A 178 9.78 -16.28 -19.99
C PRO A 178 8.72 -15.19 -19.79
N ASN A 179 7.76 -15.13 -20.70
CA ASN A 179 6.70 -14.12 -20.75
C ASN A 179 5.46 -14.50 -19.91
N SER A 180 5.61 -15.37 -18.90
CA SER A 180 4.53 -15.76 -17.99
C SER A 180 5.06 -15.95 -16.57
N ILE A 181 4.21 -15.70 -15.57
CA ILE A 181 4.56 -15.84 -14.15
C ILE A 181 5.01 -17.27 -13.84
N GLU A 182 4.24 -18.26 -14.32
CA GLU A 182 4.61 -19.67 -14.20
C GLU A 182 5.95 -19.96 -14.90
N GLY A 183 6.14 -19.44 -16.10
CA GLY A 183 7.38 -19.61 -16.85
C GLY A 183 8.60 -19.09 -16.10
N VAL A 184 8.49 -17.90 -15.48
CA VAL A 184 9.55 -17.32 -14.64
C VAL A 184 9.77 -18.13 -13.37
N ILE A 185 8.70 -18.55 -12.69
CA ILE A 185 8.78 -19.28 -11.42
C ILE A 185 9.36 -20.70 -11.60
N TYR A 186 9.02 -21.38 -12.69
CA TYR A 186 9.51 -22.72 -13.00
C TYR A 186 10.85 -22.76 -13.75
N GLN A 187 11.50 -21.61 -13.98
CA GLN A 187 12.85 -21.63 -14.54
C GLN A 187 13.81 -22.41 -13.63
N PRO A 188 14.66 -23.29 -14.20
CA PRO A 188 15.66 -24.03 -13.42
C PRO A 188 16.51 -23.08 -12.57
N TYR A 189 16.61 -23.36 -11.27
CA TYR A 189 17.39 -22.60 -10.29
C TYR A 189 16.94 -21.15 -10.02
N ALA A 190 15.78 -20.71 -10.53
CA ALA A 190 15.26 -19.37 -10.25
C ALA A 190 14.72 -19.22 -8.82
N PHE A 191 14.13 -20.30 -8.29
CA PHE A 191 13.60 -20.42 -6.93
C PHE A 191 13.86 -21.85 -6.41
N GLU A 192 14.60 -21.97 -5.30
CA GLU A 192 15.03 -23.28 -4.78
C GLU A 192 13.82 -24.15 -4.37
N VAL A 193 12.80 -23.51 -3.80
CA VAL A 193 11.56 -24.16 -3.33
C VAL A 193 10.69 -24.77 -4.43
N VAL A 194 10.90 -24.34 -5.68
CA VAL A 194 10.23 -24.92 -6.85
C VAL A 194 10.99 -26.16 -7.30
N SER A 195 12.32 -26.08 -7.31
CA SER A 195 13.21 -27.14 -7.82
C SER A 195 13.22 -28.40 -6.95
N ASN A 196 12.99 -28.26 -5.63
CA ASN A 196 12.91 -29.38 -4.68
C ASN A 196 11.48 -29.88 -4.43
N GLY A 197 10.46 -29.33 -5.12
CA GLY A 197 9.06 -29.67 -4.93
C GLY A 197 8.45 -29.21 -3.58
N ALA A 198 9.17 -28.39 -2.79
CA ALA A 198 8.74 -27.91 -1.48
C ALA A 198 7.60 -26.86 -1.56
N LEU A 199 7.36 -26.28 -2.73
CA LEU A 199 6.40 -25.19 -2.94
C LEU A 199 4.98 -25.51 -2.43
N TRP A 200 4.54 -26.76 -2.56
CA TRP A 200 3.21 -27.20 -2.16
C TRP A 200 3.09 -27.51 -0.66
N TRP A 201 4.22 -27.67 0.03
CA TRP A 201 4.30 -27.89 1.47
C TRP A 201 4.44 -26.57 2.26
N GLN A 202 4.75 -25.47 1.56
CA GLN A 202 4.74 -24.13 2.12
C GLN A 202 3.31 -23.59 2.15
N THR A 203 2.81 -23.29 3.34
CA THR A 203 1.52 -22.58 3.50
C THR A 203 1.79 -21.07 3.48
N PRO A 204 1.37 -20.33 2.44
CA PRO A 204 1.56 -18.89 2.41
C PRO A 204 0.82 -18.24 3.57
N THR A 205 1.44 -17.26 4.20
CA THR A 205 0.76 -16.40 5.18
C THR A 205 -0.16 -15.42 4.47
N GLY A 206 -1.12 -14.82 5.20
CA GLY A 206 -1.92 -13.72 4.68
C GLY A 206 -1.05 -12.55 4.18
N THR A 207 0.11 -12.33 4.80
CA THR A 207 1.09 -11.32 4.36
C THR A 207 1.69 -11.65 3.00
N SER A 208 2.00 -12.92 2.72
CA SER A 208 2.52 -13.35 1.41
C SER A 208 1.49 -13.24 0.30
N TYR A 209 0.22 -13.55 0.57
CA TYR A 209 -0.87 -13.29 -0.39
C TYR A 209 -1.04 -11.80 -0.69
N ARG A 210 -0.96 -10.93 0.32
CA ARG A 210 -1.03 -9.48 0.13
C ARG A 210 0.16 -8.95 -0.67
N ALA A 211 1.37 -9.37 -0.34
CA ALA A 211 2.57 -8.97 -1.07
C ALA A 211 2.51 -9.41 -2.55
N ALA A 212 2.02 -10.63 -2.81
CA ALA A 212 1.77 -11.11 -4.17
C ALA A 212 0.74 -10.26 -4.91
N GLN A 213 -0.34 -9.88 -4.22
CA GLN A 213 -1.39 -9.05 -4.78
C GLN A 213 -0.91 -7.62 -5.08
N ASP A 214 -0.10 -7.02 -4.23
CA ASP A 214 0.47 -5.68 -4.43
C ASP A 214 1.44 -5.66 -5.61
N ALA A 215 2.32 -6.66 -5.70
CA ALA A 215 3.18 -6.82 -6.87
C ALA A 215 2.36 -7.00 -8.15
N LEU A 216 1.36 -7.90 -8.16
CA LEU A 216 0.45 -8.11 -9.29
C LEU A 216 -0.33 -6.85 -9.69
N SER A 217 -0.53 -5.94 -8.74
CA SER A 217 -1.19 -4.64 -8.96
C SER A 217 -0.23 -3.57 -9.50
N GLY A 218 1.07 -3.89 -9.60
CA GLY A 218 2.09 -3.05 -10.22
C GLY A 218 3.01 -2.32 -9.25
N TYR A 219 2.89 -2.52 -7.95
CA TYR A 219 3.79 -1.92 -6.97
C TYR A 219 5.17 -2.59 -7.03
N ASP A 220 6.22 -1.80 -7.28
CA ASP A 220 7.60 -2.26 -7.36
C ASP A 220 8.53 -1.40 -6.49
N PRO A 221 8.85 -1.83 -5.26
CA PRO A 221 9.79 -1.11 -4.38
C PRO A 221 11.26 -1.32 -4.76
N THR A 222 11.55 -2.10 -5.79
CA THR A 222 12.92 -2.49 -6.20
C THR A 222 13.47 -1.63 -7.32
N TYR A 223 12.67 -0.71 -7.87
CA TYR A 223 13.02 0.15 -9.00
C TYR A 223 13.42 -0.63 -10.27
N GLY A 224 12.66 -1.67 -10.61
CA GLY A 224 12.89 -2.45 -11.83
C GLY A 224 13.97 -3.52 -11.70
N ALA A 225 14.22 -4.05 -10.50
CA ALA A 225 15.20 -5.10 -10.32
C ALA A 225 14.78 -6.40 -11.01
N LEU A 226 15.78 -7.15 -11.49
CA LEU A 226 15.64 -8.47 -12.12
C LEU A 226 16.28 -9.58 -11.28
N TYR A 227 17.09 -9.21 -10.29
CA TYR A 227 17.85 -10.11 -9.43
C TYR A 227 17.75 -9.64 -7.98
N PHE A 228 17.82 -10.59 -7.05
CA PHE A 228 18.00 -10.31 -5.63
C PHE A 228 18.89 -11.38 -5.00
N TRP A 229 19.61 -11.03 -3.92
CA TRP A 229 20.40 -11.98 -3.14
C TRP A 229 20.55 -11.50 -1.70
N ASN A 230 20.87 -12.45 -0.81
CA ASN A 230 21.30 -12.14 0.54
C ASN A 230 22.85 -11.98 0.55
N PRO A 231 23.39 -10.77 0.80
CA PRO A 231 24.83 -10.50 0.74
C PRO A 231 25.62 -11.21 1.85
N TYR A 232 24.94 -11.66 2.92
CA TYR A 232 25.55 -12.43 4.01
C TYR A 232 25.71 -13.91 3.66
N VAL A 233 25.00 -14.41 2.64
CA VAL A 233 25.08 -15.80 2.15
C VAL A 233 25.91 -15.88 0.87
N ALA A 234 25.82 -14.88 -0.01
CA ALA A 234 26.59 -14.80 -1.25
C ALA A 234 27.19 -13.39 -1.41
N GLY A 235 28.52 -13.29 -1.34
CA GLY A 235 29.24 -12.01 -1.30
C GLY A 235 29.41 -11.30 -2.66
N TRP A 236 29.03 -11.92 -3.78
CA TRP A 236 29.24 -11.34 -5.12
C TRP A 236 28.11 -11.69 -6.11
N ALA A 237 27.40 -10.66 -6.58
CA ALA A 237 26.37 -10.77 -7.63
C ALA A 237 26.88 -10.18 -8.95
N GLY A 238 27.93 -10.80 -9.51
CA GLY A 238 28.71 -10.33 -10.66
C GLY A 238 28.05 -9.34 -11.63
N GLY A 239 28.66 -8.16 -11.79
CA GLY A 239 28.35 -7.19 -12.84
C GLY A 239 26.98 -6.50 -12.78
N HIS A 240 26.09 -6.88 -11.87
CA HIS A 240 24.76 -6.27 -11.72
C HIS A 240 24.81 -4.89 -11.06
N THR A 241 23.94 -3.99 -11.50
CA THR A 241 23.79 -2.66 -10.89
C THR A 241 22.79 -2.75 -9.75
N VAL A 242 23.23 -2.55 -8.51
CA VAL A 242 22.35 -2.49 -7.34
C VAL A 242 21.34 -1.35 -7.49
N THR A 243 20.05 -1.66 -7.31
CA THR A 243 18.96 -0.68 -7.33
C THR A 243 18.57 -0.25 -5.92
N THR A 244 18.50 -1.19 -4.98
CA THR A 244 18.16 -0.93 -3.57
C THR A 244 18.53 -2.13 -2.68
N GLN A 245 18.46 -1.94 -1.37
CA GLN A 245 18.50 -3.02 -0.38
C GLN A 245 17.28 -2.89 0.54
N ILE A 246 16.50 -3.96 0.68
CA ILE A 246 15.32 -4.01 1.54
C ILE A 246 15.44 -5.23 2.45
N GLY A 247 15.53 -4.97 3.75
CA GLY A 247 15.84 -6.02 4.73
C GLY A 247 17.18 -6.68 4.43
N SER A 248 17.20 -8.01 4.38
CA SER A 248 18.40 -8.80 4.10
C SER A 248 18.67 -8.96 2.60
N HIS A 249 17.79 -8.48 1.72
CA HIS A 249 17.95 -8.63 0.27
C HIS A 249 18.49 -7.38 -0.40
N VAL A 250 19.57 -7.56 -1.17
CA VAL A 250 20.02 -6.60 -2.17
C VAL A 250 19.31 -6.91 -3.49
N PHE A 251 18.77 -5.89 -4.14
CA PHE A 251 18.08 -5.96 -5.42
C PHE A 251 18.93 -5.29 -6.52
N ALA A 252 18.94 -5.85 -7.72
CA ALA A 252 19.77 -5.34 -8.82
C ALA A 252 19.20 -5.63 -10.22
N ARG A 253 19.77 -4.95 -11.22
CA ARG A 253 19.49 -5.09 -12.65
C ARG A 253 20.74 -5.53 -13.43
#